data_AF-A0A5E4NCS9-F1
#
_entry.id   AF-A0A5E4NCS9-F1
#
_cell.length_a   1.000
_cell.length_b   1.000
_cell.length_c   1.000
_cell.angle_alpha   90.00
_cell.angle_beta   90.00
_cell.angle_gamma   90.00
#
_symmetry.space_group_name_H-M   'P 1'
#
loop_
_entity.id
_entity.type
_entity.pdbx_description
1 polymer ?
#
loop_
_entity_poly.entity_id
_entity_poly.type
_entity_poly.pdbx_seq_one_letter_code
_entity_poly.pdbx_strand_id
1 'polypeptide(L)'
;MADQKKVLLIGEINVYDLNYDKLIEFIEKLNNNLIAEQQGRSLIQIDRDQLNVFWKISREKLMKLTSDMTNIQKTAEENTSKINELEKSLRQQRMHFIYENSQNLDRIRLENEEVARALHAECKKQTNEMFKLNSSLQDIIRNKDLQQRDEIKNTQLVYVKNLDDKTGLLKEQMAQVLNRMEENTNNVFREIGTKHVLEVEKHQSIHDGNIRTTIEKYNEEIENLKMFYNDKREKELAIIKYLTEKLQEVLNNNNYLKTHMSSLKKKNIKLNDDYTENEKRNQYLEQKIKGYINCLKKSENIMKELKKYKALFQLKCDENELLENDNNEMMEGFKKYDDYFINVLLDIQSSTVDRHINKCQKKKIINKKKKTRKGF
;
A
#
# COMPACT_ATOMS: atom_id res chain seq x y z
N MET A 1 -101.91 -186.54 -143.13
CA MET A 1 -101.77 -185.55 -144.22
C MET A 1 -101.16 -184.30 -143.60
N ALA A 2 -99.98 -183.80 -143.92
CA ALA A 2 -98.98 -184.15 -144.93
C ALA A 2 -97.58 -183.81 -144.37
N ASP A 3 -96.59 -184.60 -144.75
CA ASP A 3 -95.16 -184.41 -144.50
C ASP A 3 -94.66 -183.08 -145.06
N GLN A 4 -93.78 -182.38 -144.32
CA GLN A 4 -92.75 -181.55 -144.93
C GLN A 4 -91.49 -181.48 -144.07
N LYS A 5 -90.40 -181.87 -144.73
CA LYS A 5 -89.04 -182.13 -144.24
C LYS A 5 -88.43 -180.96 -143.45
N LYS A 6 -87.81 -181.30 -142.32
CA LYS A 6 -86.85 -180.49 -141.57
C LYS A 6 -85.66 -180.13 -142.48
N VAL A 7 -85.55 -178.85 -142.85
CA VAL A 7 -84.35 -178.29 -143.51
C VAL A 7 -83.32 -178.01 -142.42
N LEU A 8 -82.19 -178.72 -142.44
CA LEU A 8 -81.03 -178.39 -141.58
C LEU A 8 -80.24 -177.27 -142.26
N LEU A 9 -80.27 -176.08 -141.66
CA LEU A 9 -79.37 -174.97 -141.97
C LEU A 9 -78.20 -174.99 -140.98
N ILE A 10 -76.96 -174.97 -141.46
CA ILE A 10 -75.79 -174.71 -140.62
C ILE A 10 -75.37 -173.26 -140.88
N GLY A 11 -75.65 -172.38 -139.93
CA GLY A 11 -75.54 -170.93 -140.12
C GLY A 11 -76.56 -170.41 -141.13
N GLU A 12 -76.08 -169.95 -142.27
CA GLU A 12 -76.88 -169.26 -143.30
C GLU A 12 -76.87 -169.98 -144.67
N ILE A 13 -76.40 -171.23 -144.76
CA ILE A 13 -76.29 -171.98 -146.02
C ILE A 13 -77.09 -173.29 -145.96
N ASN A 14 -77.88 -173.55 -147.01
CA ASN A 14 -78.72 -174.74 -147.18
C ASN A 14 -77.86 -175.94 -147.65
N VAL A 15 -77.89 -177.04 -146.89
CA VAL A 15 -76.94 -178.17 -147.01
C VAL A 15 -77.06 -178.92 -148.36
N TYR A 16 -78.14 -178.71 -149.12
CA TYR A 16 -78.39 -179.40 -150.39
C TYR A 16 -77.77 -178.72 -151.65
N ASP A 17 -77.20 -177.51 -151.54
CA ASP A 17 -76.63 -176.75 -152.68
C ASP A 17 -75.08 -176.63 -152.65
N LEU A 18 -74.41 -177.51 -151.89
CA LEU A 18 -72.96 -177.45 -151.65
C LEU A 18 -72.17 -178.24 -152.71
N ASN A 19 -71.44 -177.49 -153.55
CA ASN A 19 -70.31 -178.01 -154.33
C ASN A 19 -69.04 -177.99 -153.45
N TYR A 20 -68.09 -178.90 -153.67
CA TYR A 20 -66.89 -179.12 -152.82
C TYR A 20 -66.14 -177.81 -152.48
N ASP A 21 -65.98 -176.92 -153.46
CA ASP A 21 -65.28 -175.63 -153.29
C ASP A 21 -65.97 -174.68 -152.30
N LYS A 22 -67.31 -174.66 -152.26
CA LYS A 22 -68.06 -173.82 -151.32
C LYS A 22 -67.92 -174.30 -149.87
N LEU A 23 -67.70 -175.60 -149.69
CA LEU A 23 -67.53 -176.21 -148.37
C LEU A 23 -66.13 -175.90 -147.82
N ILE A 24 -65.11 -175.84 -148.69
CA ILE A 24 -63.76 -175.38 -148.33
C ILE A 24 -63.78 -173.91 -147.91
N GLU A 25 -64.40 -173.01 -148.69
CA GLU A 25 -64.51 -171.60 -148.29
C GLU A 25 -65.24 -171.41 -146.96
N PHE A 26 -66.26 -172.23 -146.66
CA PHE A 26 -66.97 -172.17 -145.39
C PHE A 26 -66.12 -172.66 -144.22
N ILE A 27 -65.34 -173.73 -144.40
CA ILE A 27 -64.38 -174.22 -143.40
C ILE A 27 -63.29 -173.17 -143.17
N GLU A 28 -62.76 -172.53 -144.21
CA GLU A 28 -61.79 -171.45 -144.08
C GLU A 28 -62.37 -170.24 -143.35
N LYS A 29 -63.62 -169.84 -143.65
CA LYS A 29 -64.31 -168.77 -142.90
C LYS A 29 -64.52 -169.14 -141.44
N LEU A 30 -64.93 -170.37 -141.13
CA LEU A 30 -65.08 -170.82 -139.74
C LEU A 30 -63.74 -170.85 -139.00
N ASN A 31 -62.67 -171.32 -139.64
CA ASN A 31 -61.33 -171.29 -139.05
C ASN A 31 -60.84 -169.86 -138.85
N ASN A 32 -61.05 -168.96 -139.81
CA ASN A 32 -60.68 -167.55 -139.67
C ASN A 32 -61.48 -166.88 -138.55
N ASN A 33 -62.76 -167.18 -138.42
CA ASN A 33 -63.60 -166.69 -137.32
C ASN A 33 -63.18 -167.27 -135.97
N LEU A 34 -62.80 -168.55 -135.92
CA LEU A 34 -62.27 -169.19 -134.71
C LEU A 34 -60.94 -168.55 -134.30
N ILE A 35 -60.04 -168.30 -135.25
CA ILE A 35 -58.76 -167.61 -135.03
C ILE A 35 -59.00 -166.17 -134.56
N ALA A 36 -59.94 -165.45 -135.18
CA ALA A 36 -60.31 -164.10 -134.77
C ALA A 36 -60.91 -164.06 -133.36
N GLU A 37 -61.76 -165.03 -133.00
CA GLU A 37 -62.26 -165.16 -131.62
C GLU A 37 -61.15 -165.49 -130.63
N GLN A 38 -60.22 -166.38 -130.99
CA GLN A 38 -59.07 -166.72 -130.15
C GLN A 38 -58.16 -165.51 -129.95
N GLN A 39 -57.89 -164.74 -131.01
CA GLN A 39 -57.16 -163.49 -130.96
C GLN A 39 -57.90 -162.45 -130.11
N GLY A 40 -59.23 -162.34 -130.26
CA GLY A 40 -60.07 -161.45 -129.44
C GLY A 40 -60.05 -161.81 -127.95
N ARG A 41 -60.14 -163.09 -127.60
CA ARG A 41 -60.00 -163.56 -126.21
C ARG A 41 -58.60 -163.30 -125.66
N SER A 42 -57.56 -163.53 -126.47
CA SER A 42 -56.17 -163.24 -126.11
C SER A 42 -55.95 -161.75 -125.84
N LEU A 43 -56.48 -160.87 -126.70
CA LEU A 43 -56.44 -159.41 -126.51
C LEU A 43 -57.16 -158.98 -125.23
N ILE A 44 -58.37 -159.49 -124.98
CA ILE A 44 -59.12 -159.18 -123.74
C ILE A 44 -58.37 -159.67 -122.49
N GLN A 45 -57.65 -160.79 -122.58
CA GLN A 45 -56.84 -161.29 -121.48
C GLN A 45 -55.62 -160.41 -121.22
N ILE A 46 -54.92 -159.96 -122.28
CA ILE A 46 -53.82 -159.00 -122.18
C ILE A 46 -54.31 -157.69 -121.55
N ASP A 47 -55.46 -157.17 -122.00
CA ASP A 47 -56.03 -155.94 -121.44
C ASP A 47 -56.40 -156.10 -119.96
N ARG A 48 -56.96 -157.25 -119.57
CA ARG A 48 -57.25 -157.57 -118.17
C ARG A 48 -55.97 -157.64 -117.33
N ASP A 49 -54.93 -158.29 -117.83
CA ASP A 49 -53.65 -158.41 -117.12
C ASP A 49 -52.95 -157.05 -117.01
N GLN A 50 -53.00 -156.22 -118.06
CA GLN A 50 -52.52 -154.84 -118.03
C GLN A 50 -53.30 -153.99 -117.01
N LEU A 51 -54.63 -154.09 -116.98
CA LEU A 51 -55.47 -153.41 -115.99
C LEU A 51 -55.15 -153.87 -114.56
N ASN A 52 -54.94 -155.17 -114.36
CA ASN A 52 -54.56 -155.72 -113.06
C ASN A 52 -53.18 -155.24 -112.61
N VAL A 53 -52.20 -155.21 -113.51
CA VAL A 53 -50.86 -154.68 -113.23
C VAL A 53 -50.93 -153.18 -112.93
N PHE A 54 -51.66 -152.41 -113.74
CA PHE A 54 -51.87 -150.98 -113.52
C PHE A 54 -52.56 -150.72 -112.16
N TRP A 55 -53.59 -151.51 -111.82
CA TRP A 55 -54.28 -151.42 -110.54
C TRP A 55 -53.36 -151.73 -109.37
N LYS A 56 -52.56 -152.81 -109.45
CA LYS A 56 -51.57 -153.15 -108.43
C LYS A 56 -50.54 -152.03 -108.25
N ILE A 57 -49.94 -151.55 -109.34
CA ILE A 57 -48.96 -150.46 -109.31
C ILE A 57 -49.58 -149.18 -108.72
N SER A 58 -50.78 -148.82 -109.14
CA SER A 58 -51.46 -147.60 -108.67
C SER A 58 -51.85 -147.71 -107.20
N ARG A 59 -52.33 -148.87 -106.76
CA ARG A 59 -52.64 -149.15 -105.36
C ARG A 59 -51.39 -149.11 -104.48
N GLU A 60 -50.29 -149.73 -104.91
CA GLU A 60 -49.01 -149.68 -104.19
C GLU A 60 -48.46 -148.25 -104.11
N LYS A 61 -48.52 -147.48 -105.20
CA LYS A 61 -48.13 -146.06 -105.19
C LYS A 61 -49.00 -145.23 -104.26
N LEU A 62 -50.31 -145.45 -104.25
CA LEU A 62 -51.23 -144.76 -103.34
C LEU A 62 -50.96 -145.15 -101.89
N MET A 63 -50.71 -146.43 -101.60
CA MET A 63 -50.33 -146.89 -100.26
C MET A 63 -48.99 -146.30 -99.79
N LYS A 64 -47.98 -146.20 -100.68
CA LYS A 64 -46.72 -145.53 -100.37
C LYS A 64 -46.92 -144.04 -100.12
N LEU A 65 -47.61 -143.32 -101.00
CA LEU A 65 -47.89 -141.89 -100.84
C LEU A 65 -48.69 -141.60 -99.57
N THR A 66 -49.68 -142.42 -99.24
CA THR A 66 -50.44 -142.26 -97.99
C THR A 66 -49.56 -142.52 -96.77
N SER A 67 -48.74 -143.57 -96.77
CA SER A 67 -47.76 -143.82 -95.71
C SER A 67 -46.76 -142.66 -95.57
N ASP A 68 -46.21 -142.16 -96.67
CA ASP A 68 -45.27 -141.04 -96.67
C ASP A 68 -45.95 -139.76 -96.16
N MET A 69 -47.18 -139.48 -96.57
CA MET A 69 -47.96 -138.36 -96.06
C MET A 69 -48.22 -138.48 -94.56
N THR A 70 -48.56 -139.68 -94.05
CA THR A 70 -48.74 -139.89 -92.61
C THR A 70 -47.43 -139.75 -91.84
N ASN A 71 -46.31 -140.19 -92.40
CA ASN A 71 -44.98 -140.01 -91.79
C ASN A 71 -44.58 -138.53 -91.78
N ILE A 72 -44.83 -137.80 -92.87
CA ILE A 72 -44.60 -136.35 -92.95
C ILE A 72 -45.49 -135.62 -91.94
N GLN A 73 -46.76 -136.00 -91.84
CA GLN A 73 -47.66 -135.40 -90.86
C GLN A 73 -47.21 -135.68 -89.42
N LYS A 74 -46.85 -136.92 -89.10
CA LYS A 74 -46.34 -137.29 -87.77
C LYS A 74 -45.04 -136.54 -87.43
N THR A 75 -44.11 -136.45 -88.37
CA THR A 75 -42.86 -135.68 -88.15
C THR A 75 -43.12 -134.19 -88.02
N ALA A 76 -44.09 -133.63 -88.75
CA ALA A 76 -44.53 -132.25 -88.55
C ALA A 76 -45.15 -132.03 -87.16
N GLU A 77 -46.01 -132.94 -86.71
CA GLU A 77 -46.61 -132.92 -85.37
C GLU A 77 -45.53 -133.02 -84.28
N GLU A 78 -44.58 -133.96 -84.39
CA GLU A 78 -43.45 -134.07 -83.46
C GLU A 78 -42.58 -132.80 -83.44
N ASN A 79 -42.30 -132.19 -84.60
CA ASN A 79 -41.54 -130.96 -84.67
C ASN A 79 -42.29 -129.77 -84.06
N THR A 80 -43.58 -129.65 -84.30
CA THR A 80 -44.41 -128.61 -83.65
C THR A 80 -44.48 -128.80 -82.14
N SER A 81 -44.57 -130.04 -81.63
CA SER A 81 -44.49 -130.32 -80.19
C SER A 81 -43.15 -129.88 -79.60
N LYS A 82 -42.02 -130.23 -80.25
CA LYS A 82 -40.68 -129.80 -79.83
C LYS A 82 -40.52 -128.28 -79.83
N ILE A 83 -41.02 -127.60 -80.87
CA ILE A 83 -40.99 -126.14 -80.97
C ILE A 83 -41.80 -125.53 -79.80
N ASN A 84 -42.98 -126.05 -79.49
CA ASN A 84 -43.81 -125.56 -78.39
C ASN A 84 -43.14 -125.76 -77.02
N GLU A 85 -42.47 -126.90 -76.79
CA GLU A 85 -41.72 -127.15 -75.56
C GLU A 85 -40.52 -126.21 -75.41
N LEU A 86 -39.76 -126.01 -76.50
CA LEU A 86 -38.64 -125.06 -76.53
C LEU A 86 -39.13 -123.63 -76.29
N GLU A 87 -40.23 -123.22 -76.92
CA GLU A 87 -40.80 -121.89 -76.73
C GLU A 87 -41.25 -121.69 -75.27
N LYS A 88 -41.87 -122.70 -74.67
CA LYS A 88 -42.25 -122.66 -73.24
C LYS A 88 -41.03 -122.55 -72.33
N SER A 89 -39.98 -123.32 -72.57
CA SER A 89 -38.72 -123.26 -71.83
C SER A 89 -38.05 -121.89 -71.94
N LEU A 90 -37.96 -121.34 -73.16
CA LEU A 90 -37.39 -120.01 -73.41
C LEU A 90 -38.21 -118.89 -72.76
N ARG A 91 -39.55 -118.99 -72.78
CA ARG A 91 -40.41 -118.04 -72.05
C ARG A 91 -40.14 -118.09 -70.55
N GLN A 92 -40.00 -119.29 -69.97
CA GLN A 92 -39.69 -119.44 -68.54
C GLN A 92 -38.30 -118.86 -68.20
N GLN A 93 -37.28 -119.17 -69.00
CA GLN A 93 -35.94 -118.60 -68.83
C GLN A 93 -35.94 -117.08 -68.91
N ARG A 94 -36.66 -116.50 -69.88
CA ARG A 94 -36.83 -115.06 -70.01
C ARG A 94 -37.52 -114.46 -68.78
N MET A 95 -38.56 -115.10 -68.25
CA MET A 95 -39.26 -114.63 -67.05
C MET A 95 -38.35 -114.67 -65.82
N HIS A 96 -37.57 -115.74 -65.64
CA HIS A 96 -36.59 -115.82 -64.55
C HIS A 96 -35.51 -114.74 -64.68
N PHE A 97 -34.95 -114.53 -65.87
CA PHE A 97 -33.95 -113.50 -66.10
C PHE A 97 -34.48 -112.09 -65.81
N ILE A 98 -35.72 -111.77 -66.23
CA ILE A 98 -36.35 -110.48 -65.92
C ILE A 98 -36.55 -110.33 -64.41
N TYR A 99 -37.01 -111.38 -63.73
CA TYR A 99 -37.22 -111.36 -62.28
C TYR A 99 -35.91 -111.16 -61.51
N GLU A 100 -34.86 -111.93 -61.83
CA GLU A 100 -33.54 -111.79 -61.23
C GLU A 100 -32.95 -110.40 -61.46
N ASN A 101 -33.07 -109.86 -62.67
CA ASN A 101 -32.62 -108.50 -62.96
C ASN A 101 -33.41 -107.45 -62.19
N SER A 102 -34.73 -107.59 -62.09
CA SER A 102 -35.56 -106.68 -61.28
C SER A 102 -35.12 -106.72 -59.82
N GLN A 103 -34.94 -107.91 -59.24
CA GLN A 103 -34.46 -108.07 -57.87
C GLN A 103 -33.05 -107.48 -57.66
N ASN A 104 -32.13 -107.72 -58.60
CA ASN A 104 -30.79 -107.15 -58.53
C ASN A 104 -30.81 -105.61 -58.61
N LEU A 105 -31.65 -105.04 -59.47
CA LEU A 105 -31.84 -103.59 -59.55
C LEU A 105 -32.43 -103.02 -58.27
N ASP A 106 -33.41 -103.69 -57.67
CA ASP A 106 -34.02 -103.26 -56.41
C ASP A 106 -33.02 -103.36 -55.26
N ARG A 107 -32.18 -104.40 -55.23
CA ARG A 107 -31.08 -104.53 -54.26
C ARG A 107 -30.09 -103.38 -54.38
N ILE A 108 -29.61 -103.09 -55.60
CA ILE A 108 -28.66 -101.99 -55.84
C ILE A 108 -29.27 -100.64 -55.49
N ARG A 109 -30.56 -100.42 -55.77
CA ARG A 109 -31.27 -99.19 -55.38
C ARG A 109 -31.29 -99.04 -53.86
N LEU A 110 -31.64 -100.09 -53.14
CA LEU A 110 -31.65 -100.06 -51.67
C LEU A 110 -30.26 -99.79 -51.09
N GLU A 111 -29.23 -100.48 -51.59
CA GLU A 111 -27.83 -100.26 -51.19
C GLU A 111 -27.42 -98.80 -51.42
N ASN A 112 -27.74 -98.23 -52.58
CA ASN A 112 -27.44 -96.83 -52.91
C ASN A 112 -28.22 -95.85 -52.01
N GLU A 113 -29.48 -96.13 -51.69
CA GLU A 113 -30.28 -95.32 -50.78
C GLU A 113 -29.76 -95.37 -49.34
N GLU A 114 -29.25 -96.52 -48.89
CA GLU A 114 -28.60 -96.66 -47.58
C GLU A 114 -27.29 -95.88 -47.51
N VAL A 115 -26.45 -95.98 -48.54
CA VAL A 115 -25.21 -95.21 -48.66
C VAL A 115 -25.51 -93.71 -48.68
N ALA A 116 -26.48 -93.27 -49.47
CA ALA A 116 -26.89 -91.86 -49.53
C ALA A 116 -27.41 -91.37 -48.18
N ARG A 117 -28.23 -92.15 -47.47
CA ARG A 117 -28.71 -91.84 -46.12
C ARG A 117 -27.56 -91.74 -45.12
N ALA A 118 -26.59 -92.66 -45.17
CA ALA A 118 -25.42 -92.63 -44.29
C ALA A 118 -24.56 -91.38 -44.54
N LEU A 119 -24.26 -91.07 -45.80
CA LEU A 119 -23.51 -89.85 -46.16
C LEU A 119 -24.24 -88.58 -45.73
N HIS A 120 -25.56 -88.49 -45.95
CA HIS A 120 -26.35 -87.35 -45.48
C HIS A 120 -26.33 -87.21 -43.95
N ALA A 121 -26.41 -88.32 -43.21
CA ALA A 121 -26.32 -88.30 -41.76
C ALA A 121 -24.94 -87.84 -41.27
N GLU A 122 -23.86 -88.27 -41.92
CA GLU A 122 -22.50 -87.84 -41.61
C GLU A 122 -22.28 -86.36 -41.93
N CYS A 123 -22.70 -85.89 -43.10
CA CYS A 123 -22.64 -84.46 -43.44
C CYS A 123 -23.42 -83.62 -42.42
N LYS A 124 -24.60 -84.06 -41.99
CA LYS A 124 -25.40 -83.37 -40.96
C LYS A 124 -24.68 -83.35 -39.60
N LYS A 125 -23.98 -84.42 -39.24
CA LYS A 125 -23.16 -84.46 -38.02
C LYS A 125 -22.01 -83.46 -38.10
N GLN A 126 -21.27 -83.46 -39.20
CA GLN A 126 -20.16 -82.54 -39.44
C GLN A 126 -20.63 -81.07 -39.41
N THR A 127 -21.75 -80.73 -40.06
CA THR A 127 -22.27 -79.35 -40.03
C THR A 127 -22.68 -78.91 -38.63
N ASN A 128 -23.28 -79.80 -37.83
CA ASN A 128 -23.61 -79.51 -36.44
C ASN A 128 -22.35 -79.30 -35.57
N GLU A 129 -21.31 -80.10 -35.78
CA GLU A 129 -20.02 -79.93 -35.09
C GLU A 129 -19.36 -78.59 -35.47
N MET A 130 -19.35 -78.26 -36.76
CA MET A 130 -18.85 -76.97 -37.25
C MET A 130 -19.64 -75.79 -36.68
N PHE A 131 -20.97 -75.91 -36.56
CA PHE A 131 -21.81 -74.89 -35.94
C PHE A 131 -21.47 -74.69 -34.45
N LYS A 132 -21.32 -75.78 -33.69
CA LYS A 132 -20.91 -75.72 -32.27
C LYS A 132 -19.53 -75.10 -32.11
N LEU A 133 -18.56 -75.50 -32.94
CA LEU A 133 -17.22 -74.93 -32.94
C LEU A 133 -17.25 -73.44 -33.26
N ASN A 134 -17.97 -73.03 -34.30
CA ASN A 134 -18.10 -71.64 -34.67
C ASN A 134 -18.75 -70.80 -33.56
N SER A 135 -19.79 -71.31 -32.90
CA SER A 135 -20.41 -70.66 -31.73
C SER A 135 -19.41 -70.52 -30.58
N SER A 136 -18.66 -71.58 -30.26
CA SER A 136 -17.63 -71.54 -29.21
C SER A 136 -16.51 -70.54 -29.53
N LEU A 137 -16.08 -70.47 -30.80
CA LEU A 137 -15.07 -69.51 -31.23
C LEU A 137 -15.57 -68.07 -31.13
N GLN A 138 -16.82 -67.81 -31.51
CA GLN A 138 -17.45 -66.50 -31.33
C GLN A 138 -17.49 -66.09 -29.85
N ASP A 139 -17.80 -67.00 -28.94
CA ASP A 139 -17.80 -66.72 -27.49
C ASP A 139 -16.39 -66.46 -26.95
N ILE A 140 -15.38 -67.20 -27.42
CA ILE A 140 -13.97 -66.95 -27.08
C ILE A 140 -13.54 -65.55 -27.57
N ILE A 141 -13.89 -65.18 -28.81
CA ILE A 141 -13.59 -63.85 -29.37
C ILE A 141 -14.24 -62.76 -28.53
N ARG A 142 -15.55 -62.88 -28.24
CA ARG A 142 -16.26 -61.91 -27.39
C ARG A 142 -15.62 -61.77 -26.01
N ASN A 143 -15.22 -62.88 -25.40
CA ASN A 143 -14.54 -62.87 -24.09
C ASN A 143 -13.17 -62.21 -24.17
N LYS A 144 -12.39 -62.46 -25.24
CA LYS A 144 -11.10 -61.80 -25.47
C LYS A 144 -11.27 -60.29 -25.68
N ASP A 145 -12.27 -59.87 -26.44
CA ASP A 145 -12.57 -58.45 -26.66
C ASP A 145 -13.01 -57.74 -25.37
N LEU A 146 -13.70 -58.45 -24.46
CA LEU A 146 -14.05 -57.94 -23.14
C LEU A 146 -12.81 -57.81 -22.25
N GLN A 147 -11.97 -58.86 -22.18
CA GLN A 147 -10.72 -58.84 -21.41
C GLN A 147 -9.81 -57.69 -21.87
N GLN A 148 -9.60 -57.52 -23.17
CA GLN A 148 -8.80 -56.42 -23.71
C GLN A 148 -9.37 -55.05 -23.37
N ARG A 149 -10.70 -54.89 -23.45
CA ARG A 149 -11.36 -53.63 -23.04
C ARG A 149 -11.15 -53.33 -21.56
N ASP A 150 -11.19 -54.33 -20.70
CA ASP A 150 -10.96 -54.17 -19.27
C ASP A 150 -9.48 -53.88 -18.97
N GLU A 151 -8.53 -54.51 -19.68
CA GLU A 151 -7.10 -54.18 -19.61
C GLU A 151 -6.84 -52.72 -20.03
N ILE A 152 -7.45 -52.24 -21.12
CA ILE A 152 -7.35 -50.84 -21.56
C ILE A 152 -7.92 -49.89 -20.50
N LYS A 153 -9.08 -50.19 -19.93
CA LYS A 153 -9.67 -49.35 -18.86
C LYS A 153 -8.79 -49.34 -17.61
N ASN A 154 -8.24 -50.49 -17.22
CA ASN A 154 -7.37 -50.59 -16.05
C ASN A 154 -6.08 -49.80 -16.23
N THR A 155 -5.44 -49.91 -17.41
CA THR A 155 -4.23 -49.14 -17.73
C THR A 155 -4.51 -47.63 -17.76
N GLN A 156 -5.64 -47.20 -18.34
CA GLN A 156 -6.08 -45.80 -18.30
C GLN A 156 -6.32 -45.30 -16.87
N LEU A 157 -6.98 -46.10 -16.03
CA LEU A 157 -7.26 -45.75 -14.64
C LEU A 157 -5.98 -45.61 -13.81
N VAL A 158 -5.02 -46.52 -13.99
CA VAL A 158 -3.69 -46.41 -13.37
C VAL A 158 -2.96 -45.16 -13.85
N TYR A 159 -3.03 -44.85 -15.15
CA TYR A 159 -2.41 -43.65 -15.70
C TYR A 159 -3.01 -42.36 -15.12
N VAL A 160 -4.34 -42.28 -15.02
CA VAL A 160 -5.04 -41.13 -14.41
C VAL A 160 -4.64 -40.96 -12.94
N LYS A 161 -4.63 -42.05 -12.15
CA LYS A 161 -4.17 -41.99 -10.76
C LYS A 161 -2.74 -41.46 -10.62
N ASN A 162 -1.82 -41.95 -11.47
CA ASN A 162 -0.44 -41.47 -11.46
C ASN A 162 -0.33 -39.98 -11.84
N LEU A 163 -1.17 -39.47 -12.73
CA LEU A 163 -1.25 -38.04 -13.05
C LEU A 163 -1.80 -37.24 -11.88
N ASP A 164 -2.85 -37.72 -11.21
CA ASP A 164 -3.42 -37.05 -10.04
C ASP A 164 -2.41 -36.98 -8.90
N ASP A 165 -1.68 -38.07 -8.62
CA ASP A 165 -0.63 -38.10 -7.59
C ASP A 165 0.49 -37.10 -7.89
N LYS A 166 0.98 -37.06 -9.15
CA LYS A 166 1.99 -36.06 -9.59
C LYS A 166 1.46 -34.64 -9.50
N THR A 167 0.19 -34.42 -9.86
CA THR A 167 -0.45 -33.12 -9.79
C THR A 167 -0.61 -32.67 -8.33
N GLY A 168 -0.94 -33.58 -7.43
CA GLY A 168 -0.96 -33.35 -5.98
C GLY A 168 0.40 -32.93 -5.46
N LEU A 169 1.46 -33.68 -5.78
CA LEU A 169 2.83 -33.35 -5.38
C LEU A 169 3.28 -31.97 -5.89
N LEU A 170 2.96 -31.64 -7.15
CA LEU A 170 3.28 -30.33 -7.72
C LEU A 170 2.53 -29.20 -7.01
N LYS A 171 1.25 -29.40 -6.66
CA LYS A 171 0.46 -28.42 -5.90
C LYS A 171 1.06 -28.19 -4.51
N GLU A 172 1.46 -29.26 -3.82
CA GLU A 172 2.13 -29.16 -2.51
C GLU A 172 3.46 -28.40 -2.62
N GLN A 173 4.27 -28.72 -3.62
CA GLN A 173 5.54 -28.02 -3.88
C GLN A 173 5.31 -26.53 -4.19
N MET A 174 4.30 -26.19 -5.02
CA MET A 174 3.94 -24.80 -5.30
C MET A 174 3.47 -24.07 -4.04
N ALA A 175 2.64 -24.70 -3.21
CA ALA A 175 2.20 -24.12 -1.94
C ALA A 175 3.37 -23.85 -0.99
N GLN A 176 4.33 -24.78 -0.90
CA GLN A 176 5.54 -24.58 -0.10
C GLN A 176 6.39 -23.41 -0.60
N VAL A 177 6.56 -23.27 -1.92
CA VAL A 177 7.30 -22.15 -2.51
C VAL A 177 6.59 -20.83 -2.24
N LEU A 178 5.27 -20.77 -2.43
CA LEU A 178 4.48 -19.57 -2.14
C LEU A 178 4.58 -19.17 -0.66
N ASN A 179 4.44 -20.12 0.26
CA ASN A 179 4.59 -19.85 1.70
C ASN A 179 5.99 -19.32 2.05
N ARG A 180 7.04 -19.90 1.48
CA ARG A 180 8.42 -19.39 1.67
C ARG A 180 8.60 -17.98 1.12
N MET A 181 7.98 -17.67 -0.02
CA MET A 181 8.01 -16.33 -0.59
C MET A 181 7.26 -15.34 0.30
N GLU A 182 6.09 -15.70 0.82
CA GLU A 182 5.32 -14.89 1.77
C GLU A 182 6.06 -14.67 3.10
N GLU A 183 6.71 -15.70 3.64
CA GLU A 183 7.54 -15.55 4.83
C GLU A 183 8.72 -14.61 4.58
N ASN A 184 9.41 -14.75 3.44
CA ASN A 184 10.51 -13.88 3.06
C ASN A 184 10.06 -12.44 2.86
N THR A 185 8.93 -12.19 2.18
CA THR A 185 8.40 -10.83 2.03
C THR A 185 8.01 -10.23 3.38
N ASN A 186 7.36 -11.00 4.25
CA ASN A 186 7.03 -10.57 5.61
C ASN A 186 8.28 -10.28 6.46
N ASN A 187 9.36 -11.04 6.29
CA ASN A 187 10.64 -10.77 6.94
C ASN A 187 11.24 -9.45 6.45
N VAL A 188 11.27 -9.22 5.13
CA VAL A 188 11.75 -7.97 4.54
C VAL A 188 10.89 -6.77 5.01
N PHE A 189 9.57 -6.90 5.05
CA PHE A 189 8.69 -5.86 5.59
C PHE A 189 9.00 -5.55 7.06
N ARG A 190 9.24 -6.58 7.88
CA ARG A 190 9.63 -6.41 9.28
C ARG A 190 10.99 -5.70 9.39
N GLU A 191 11.99 -6.08 8.60
CA GLU A 191 13.31 -5.44 8.60
C GLU A 191 13.27 -3.99 8.15
N ILE A 192 12.50 -3.67 7.12
CA ILE A 192 12.32 -2.28 6.66
C ILE A 192 11.59 -1.48 7.73
N GLY A 193 10.55 -2.05 8.33
CA GLY A 193 9.80 -1.41 9.42
C GLY A 193 10.67 -1.09 10.63
N THR A 194 11.50 -2.04 11.07
CA THR A 194 12.43 -1.82 12.19
C THR A 194 13.50 -0.78 11.85
N LYS A 195 14.09 -0.83 10.64
CA LYS A 195 15.03 0.20 10.18
C LYS A 195 14.41 1.59 10.18
N HIS A 196 13.18 1.73 9.67
CA HIS A 196 12.48 3.01 9.64
C HIS A 196 12.24 3.57 11.05
N VAL A 197 11.78 2.73 11.99
CA VAL A 197 11.59 3.14 13.39
C VAL A 197 12.91 3.62 14.00
N LEU A 198 13.99 2.86 13.83
CA LEU A 198 15.31 3.23 14.34
C LEU A 198 15.85 4.53 13.70
N GLU A 199 15.61 4.75 12.41
CA GLU A 199 15.98 6.00 11.74
C GLU A 199 15.20 7.20 12.30
N VAL A 200 13.89 7.05 12.52
CA VAL A 200 13.05 8.08 13.14
C VAL A 200 13.49 8.38 14.56
N GLU A 201 13.73 7.37 15.39
CA GLU A 201 14.23 7.52 16.76
C GLU A 201 15.60 8.21 16.78
N LYS A 202 16.51 7.85 15.86
CA LYS A 202 17.80 8.51 15.72
C LYS A 202 17.64 9.98 15.34
N HIS A 203 16.77 10.30 14.39
CA HIS A 203 16.48 11.67 14.00
C HIS A 203 15.87 12.48 15.15
N GLN A 204 14.93 11.89 15.90
CA GLN A 204 14.35 12.50 17.10
C GLN A 204 15.40 12.73 18.17
N SER A 205 16.26 11.75 18.47
CA SER A 205 17.35 11.89 19.44
C SER A 205 18.33 13.00 19.06
N ILE A 206 18.69 13.12 17.77
CA ILE A 206 19.53 14.23 17.28
C ILE A 206 18.79 15.57 17.45
N HIS A 207 17.51 15.63 17.10
CA HIS A 207 16.71 16.83 17.24
C HIS A 207 16.57 17.28 18.70
N ASP A 208 16.28 16.35 19.61
CA ASP A 208 16.22 16.58 21.05
C ASP A 208 17.57 17.04 21.61
N GLY A 209 18.67 16.46 21.13
CA GLY A 209 20.03 16.90 21.47
C GLY A 209 20.30 18.34 21.01
N ASN A 210 19.90 18.69 19.78
CA ASN A 210 20.01 20.05 19.26
C ASN A 210 19.14 21.05 20.05
N ILE A 211 17.92 20.65 20.44
CA ILE A 211 17.06 21.48 21.30
C ILE A 211 17.73 21.70 22.65
N ARG A 212 18.26 20.65 23.30
CA ARG A 212 18.96 20.76 24.60
C ARG A 212 20.14 21.71 24.52
N THR A 213 21.02 21.53 23.54
CA THR A 213 22.19 22.42 23.36
C THR A 213 21.79 23.87 23.06
N THR A 214 20.68 24.08 22.35
CA THR A 214 20.15 25.43 22.10
C THR A 214 19.58 26.06 23.37
N ILE A 215 18.85 25.27 24.19
CA ILE A 215 18.35 25.70 25.50
C ILE A 215 19.51 26.05 26.44
N GLU A 216 20.56 25.23 26.48
CA GLU A 216 21.76 25.49 27.28
C GLU A 216 22.41 26.82 26.89
N LYS A 217 22.60 27.08 25.59
CA LYS A 217 23.12 28.37 25.10
C LYS A 217 22.24 29.55 25.49
N TYR A 218 20.91 29.45 25.33
CA TYR A 218 20.01 30.52 25.75
C TYR A 218 20.06 30.73 27.27
N ASN A 219 20.17 29.66 28.06
CA ASN A 219 20.32 29.78 29.50
C ASN A 219 21.65 30.46 29.89
N GLU A 220 22.75 30.15 29.21
CA GLU A 220 24.03 30.85 29.38
C GLU A 220 23.92 32.33 29.01
N GLU A 221 23.29 32.67 27.88
CA GLU A 221 23.05 34.06 27.47
C GLU A 221 22.18 34.81 28.49
N ILE A 222 21.11 34.17 28.99
CA ILE A 222 20.25 34.72 30.05
C ILE A 222 21.07 34.97 31.32
N GLU A 223 21.92 34.03 31.72
CA GLU A 223 22.75 34.18 32.93
C GLU A 223 23.81 35.28 32.75
N ASN A 224 24.43 35.37 31.58
CA ASN A 224 25.33 36.47 31.20
C ASN A 224 24.61 37.82 31.23
N LEU A 225 23.36 37.90 30.74
CA LEU A 225 22.55 39.11 30.82
C LEU A 225 22.23 39.46 32.27
N LYS A 226 21.83 38.48 33.10
CA LYS A 226 21.61 38.70 34.54
C LYS A 226 22.86 39.25 35.22
N MET A 227 24.03 38.66 34.94
CA MET A 227 25.31 39.16 35.44
C MET A 227 25.56 40.60 34.99
N PHE A 228 25.43 40.89 33.70
CA PHE A 228 25.58 42.25 33.16
C PHE A 228 24.62 43.26 33.82
N TYR A 229 23.35 42.91 33.97
CA TYR A 229 22.37 43.76 34.64
C TYR A 229 22.67 43.93 36.13
N ASN A 230 23.13 42.88 36.82
CA ASN A 230 23.56 42.98 38.21
C ASN A 230 24.78 43.89 38.35
N ASP A 231 25.79 43.75 37.49
CA ASP A 231 26.96 44.63 37.46
C ASP A 231 26.57 46.09 37.18
N LYS A 232 25.67 46.32 36.22
CA LYS A 232 25.14 47.65 35.93
C LYS A 232 24.38 48.21 37.13
N ARG A 233 23.52 47.40 37.77
CA ARG A 233 22.79 47.78 38.97
C ARG A 233 23.74 48.11 40.13
N GLU A 234 24.81 47.34 40.31
CA GLU A 234 25.82 47.61 41.34
C GLU A 234 26.57 48.92 41.06
N LYS A 235 26.94 49.18 39.81
CA LYS A 235 27.52 50.47 39.40
C LYS A 235 26.56 51.63 39.65
N GLU A 236 25.29 51.48 39.28
CA GLU A 236 24.25 52.48 39.55
C GLU A 236 24.05 52.69 41.06
N LEU A 237 24.02 51.62 41.87
CA LEU A 237 23.97 51.70 43.33
C LEU A 237 25.21 52.37 43.92
N ALA A 238 26.40 52.13 43.38
CA ALA A 238 27.63 52.80 43.80
C ALA A 238 27.58 54.30 43.49
N ILE A 239 27.07 54.69 42.31
CA ILE A 239 26.85 56.10 41.96
C ILE A 239 25.81 56.73 42.89
N ILE A 240 24.69 56.04 43.15
CA ILE A 240 23.68 56.51 44.10
C ILE A 240 24.32 56.72 45.47
N LYS A 241 25.07 55.75 46.01
CA LYS A 241 25.79 55.90 47.29
C LYS A 241 26.72 57.11 47.28
N TYR A 242 27.56 57.25 46.26
CA TYR A 242 28.47 58.40 46.12
C TYR A 242 27.74 59.74 46.08
N LEU A 243 26.65 59.84 45.31
CA LEU A 243 25.82 61.05 45.24
C LEU A 243 25.12 61.34 46.57
N THR A 244 24.67 60.31 47.28
CA THR A 244 24.05 60.44 48.60
C THR A 244 25.06 60.94 49.63
N GLU A 245 26.28 60.39 49.64
CA GLU A 245 27.39 60.85 50.48
C GLU A 245 27.79 62.29 50.15
N LYS A 246 27.89 62.66 48.87
CA LYS A 246 28.15 64.04 48.44
C LYS A 246 27.04 65.00 48.86
N LEU A 247 25.77 64.60 48.74
CA LEU A 247 24.64 65.39 49.24
C LEU A 247 24.69 65.54 50.76
N GLN A 248 25.08 64.50 51.49
CA GLN A 248 25.24 64.54 52.94
C GLN A 248 26.39 65.46 53.35
N GLU A 249 27.50 65.45 52.63
CA GLU A 249 28.63 66.36 52.80
C GLU A 249 28.22 67.82 52.54
N VAL A 250 27.47 68.08 51.46
CA VAL A 250 26.91 69.41 51.16
C VAL A 250 25.92 69.85 52.23
N LEU A 251 25.06 68.96 52.74
CA LEU A 251 24.15 69.25 53.85
C LEU A 251 24.93 69.60 55.13
N ASN A 252 26.00 68.87 55.44
CA ASN A 252 26.85 69.15 56.59
C ASN A 252 27.59 70.48 56.44
N ASN A 253 28.12 70.78 55.24
CA ASN A 253 28.75 72.06 54.92
C ASN A 253 27.75 73.22 54.98
N ASN A 254 26.53 73.01 54.48
CA ASN A 254 25.48 74.02 54.53
C ASN A 254 25.02 74.26 55.97
N ASN A 255 24.93 73.22 56.80
CA ASN A 255 24.69 73.34 58.23
C ASN A 255 25.83 74.08 58.94
N TYR A 256 27.09 73.76 58.63
CA TYR A 256 28.27 74.49 59.13
C TYR A 256 28.22 75.97 58.76
N LEU A 257 27.93 76.29 57.50
CA LEU A 257 27.74 77.65 57.00
C LEU A 257 26.55 78.34 57.68
N LYS A 258 25.44 77.64 57.93
CA LYS A 258 24.27 78.18 58.67
C LYS A 258 24.62 78.53 60.11
N THR A 259 25.39 77.67 60.80
CA THR A 259 25.89 77.96 62.15
C THR A 259 26.90 79.10 62.16
N HIS A 260 27.79 79.17 61.17
CA HIS A 260 28.77 80.25 61.06
C HIS A 260 28.10 81.59 60.71
N MET A 261 27.14 81.59 59.78
CA MET A 261 26.32 82.76 59.44
C MET A 261 25.46 83.23 60.63
N SER A 262 24.95 82.32 61.46
CA SER A 262 24.25 82.70 62.69
C SER A 262 25.20 83.30 63.73
N SER A 263 26.45 82.83 63.82
CA SER A 263 27.47 83.41 64.69
C SER A 263 27.94 84.80 64.21
N LEU A 264 28.09 84.98 62.89
CA LEU A 264 28.44 86.26 62.27
C LEU A 264 27.28 87.25 62.37
N LYS A 265 26.02 86.83 62.15
CA LYS A 265 24.85 87.67 62.41
C LYS A 265 24.79 88.14 63.87
N LYS A 266 25.05 87.25 64.85
CA LYS A 266 25.12 87.63 66.27
C LYS A 266 26.26 88.62 66.56
N LYS A 267 27.42 88.48 65.91
CA LYS A 267 28.51 89.47 66.01
C LYS A 267 28.16 90.80 65.35
N ASN A 268 27.48 90.79 64.21
CA ASN A 268 27.07 91.99 63.49
C ASN A 268 25.99 92.78 64.25
N ILE A 269 25.08 92.08 64.94
CA ILE A 269 24.07 92.72 65.81
C ILE A 269 24.76 93.41 66.99
N LYS A 270 25.72 92.76 67.68
CA LYS A 270 26.47 93.39 68.78
C LYS A 270 27.26 94.64 68.35
N LEU A 271 27.96 94.55 67.22
CA LEU A 271 28.72 95.70 66.68
C LEU A 271 27.80 96.86 66.26
N ASN A 272 26.61 96.57 65.76
CA ASN A 272 25.63 97.59 65.38
C ASN A 272 24.99 98.24 66.63
N ASP A 273 24.70 97.46 67.67
CA ASP A 273 24.17 97.99 68.93
C ASP A 273 25.22 98.92 69.60
N ASP A 274 26.49 98.52 69.66
CA ASP A 274 27.60 99.35 70.18
C ASP A 274 27.83 100.64 69.35
N TYR A 275 27.59 100.58 68.03
CA TYR A 275 27.67 101.75 67.15
C TYR A 275 26.53 102.74 67.42
N THR A 276 25.29 102.25 67.53
CA THR A 276 24.11 103.11 67.77
C THR A 276 24.10 103.75 69.17
N GLU A 277 24.70 103.10 70.17
CA GLU A 277 24.84 103.68 71.51
C GLU A 277 25.90 104.79 71.55
N ASN A 278 27.01 104.62 70.84
CA ASN A 278 28.03 105.66 70.70
C ASN A 278 27.55 106.86 69.86
N GLU A 279 26.73 106.63 68.84
CA GLU A 279 26.16 107.71 68.02
C GLU A 279 25.19 108.59 68.84
N LYS A 280 24.32 107.98 69.66
CA LYS A 280 23.43 108.71 70.58
C LYS A 280 24.21 109.49 71.65
N ARG A 281 25.34 108.96 72.12
CA ARG A 281 26.21 109.64 73.10
C ARG A 281 26.95 110.83 72.49
N ASN A 282 27.38 110.74 71.24
CA ASN A 282 27.99 111.86 70.52
C ASN A 282 26.97 112.99 70.24
N GLN A 283 25.75 112.66 69.82
CA GLN A 283 24.70 113.66 69.60
C GLN A 283 24.34 114.45 70.88
N TYR A 284 24.34 113.80 72.04
CA TYR A 284 24.14 114.45 73.34
C TYR A 284 25.29 115.41 73.70
N LEU A 285 26.54 115.01 73.45
CA LEU A 285 27.72 115.85 73.73
C LEU A 285 27.80 117.05 72.79
N GLU A 286 27.44 116.91 71.51
CA GLU A 286 27.39 118.02 70.56
C GLU A 286 26.34 119.08 70.92
N GLN A 287 25.16 118.66 71.40
CA GLN A 287 24.13 119.60 71.88
C GLN A 287 24.60 120.37 73.13
N LYS A 288 25.32 119.70 74.04
CA LYS A 288 25.87 120.34 75.24
C LYS A 288 26.96 121.36 74.91
N ILE A 289 27.85 121.05 73.96
CA ILE A 289 28.92 121.95 73.50
C ILE A 289 28.34 123.19 72.79
N LYS A 290 27.30 123.04 71.97
CA LYS A 290 26.60 124.19 71.35
C LYS A 290 26.00 125.14 72.38
N GLY A 291 25.51 124.62 73.51
CA GLY A 291 25.07 125.43 74.66
C GLY A 291 26.21 126.23 75.32
N TYR A 292 27.35 125.58 75.59
CA TYR A 292 28.52 126.24 76.19
C TYR A 292 29.12 127.36 75.32
N ILE A 293 29.18 127.16 74.00
CA ILE A 293 29.71 128.16 73.06
C ILE A 293 28.81 129.41 73.03
N ASN A 294 27.49 129.26 73.18
CA ASN A 294 26.56 130.40 73.20
C ASN A 294 26.64 131.20 74.51
N CYS A 295 26.95 130.55 75.64
CA CYS A 295 27.22 131.21 76.91
C CYS A 295 28.56 131.99 76.91
N LEU A 296 29.60 131.45 76.26
CA LEU A 296 30.88 132.14 76.10
C LEU A 296 30.77 133.43 75.27
N LYS A 297 30.02 133.41 74.16
CA LYS A 297 29.78 134.62 73.34
C LYS A 297 29.02 135.74 74.08
N LYS A 298 28.09 135.38 74.97
CA LYS A 298 27.39 136.35 75.83
C LYS A 298 28.32 136.95 76.89
N SER A 299 29.22 136.14 77.45
CA SER A 299 30.25 136.60 78.40
C SER A 299 31.25 137.59 77.75
N GLU A 300 31.70 137.33 76.52
CA GLU A 300 32.61 138.23 75.79
C GLU A 300 31.99 139.60 75.47
N ASN A 301 30.70 139.66 75.16
CA ASN A 301 30.01 140.93 74.92
C ASN A 301 29.84 141.76 76.21
N ILE A 302 29.55 141.11 77.35
CA ILE A 302 29.50 141.77 78.67
C ILE A 302 30.90 142.29 79.07
N MET A 303 31.96 141.54 78.76
CA MET A 303 33.34 141.97 78.98
C MET A 303 33.74 143.21 78.16
N LYS A 304 33.22 143.36 76.94
CA LYS A 304 33.47 144.54 76.09
C LYS A 304 32.75 145.79 76.60
N GLU A 305 31.54 145.66 77.17
CA GLU A 305 30.85 146.79 77.80
C GLU A 305 31.49 147.21 79.14
N LEU A 306 31.94 146.25 79.96
CA LEU A 306 32.67 146.54 81.20
C LEU A 306 34.00 147.26 80.95
N LYS A 307 34.70 146.98 79.84
CA LYS A 307 35.90 147.74 79.45
C LYS A 307 35.61 149.20 79.09
N LYS A 308 34.43 149.52 78.55
CA LYS A 308 34.01 150.91 78.30
C LYS A 308 33.68 151.66 79.59
N TYR A 309 32.98 151.02 80.52
CA TYR A 309 32.71 151.62 81.84
C TYR A 309 33.97 151.79 82.69
N LYS A 310 34.96 150.91 82.56
CA LYS A 310 36.27 151.05 83.23
C LYS A 310 37.05 152.28 82.73
N ALA A 311 37.02 152.57 81.42
CA ALA A 311 37.68 153.76 80.86
C ALA A 311 36.97 155.07 81.28
N LEU A 312 35.64 155.06 81.41
CA LEU A 312 34.84 156.20 81.88
C LEU A 312 35.02 156.48 83.38
N PHE A 313 35.29 155.45 84.19
CA PHE A 313 35.58 155.61 85.62
C PHE A 313 36.99 156.17 85.85
N GLN A 314 37.97 155.74 85.05
CA GLN A 314 39.34 156.23 85.13
C GLN A 314 39.44 157.73 84.84
N LEU A 315 38.74 158.21 83.80
CA LEU A 315 38.73 159.64 83.42
C LEU A 315 38.09 160.52 84.51
N LYS A 316 37.14 159.98 85.27
CA LYS A 316 36.48 160.66 86.39
C LYS A 316 37.31 160.69 87.67
N CYS A 317 38.22 159.73 87.85
CA CYS A 317 39.19 159.72 88.94
C CYS A 317 40.31 160.75 88.68
N ASP A 318 40.81 160.82 87.44
CA ASP A 318 41.88 161.74 87.05
C ASP A 318 41.43 163.22 87.12
N GLU A 319 40.16 163.53 86.80
CA GLU A 319 39.58 164.88 86.99
C GLU A 319 39.44 165.28 88.48
N ASN A 320 39.14 164.32 89.36
CA ASN A 320 39.01 164.59 90.80
C ASN A 320 40.36 164.80 91.49
N GLU A 321 41.41 164.06 91.08
CA GLU A 321 42.77 164.26 91.60
C GLU A 321 43.36 165.62 91.20
N LEU A 322 43.04 166.12 90.00
CA LEU A 322 43.46 167.46 89.57
C LEU A 322 42.76 168.57 90.37
N LEU A 323 41.45 168.43 90.64
CA LEU A 323 40.69 169.39 91.44
C LEU A 323 41.07 169.38 92.94
N GLU A 324 41.51 168.24 93.49
CA GLU A 324 42.06 168.17 94.84
C GLU A 324 43.45 168.79 94.94
N ASN A 325 44.29 168.67 93.91
CA ASN A 325 45.62 169.31 93.89
C ASN A 325 45.53 170.83 93.76
N ASP A 326 44.67 171.36 92.90
CA ASP A 326 44.47 172.82 92.75
C ASP A 326 43.93 173.46 94.05
N ASN A 327 43.08 172.74 94.80
CA ASN A 327 42.62 173.18 96.12
C ASN A 327 43.73 173.13 97.19
N ASN A 328 44.61 172.14 97.14
CA ASN A 328 45.71 172.02 98.10
C ASN A 328 46.80 173.08 97.87
N GLU A 329 47.12 173.44 96.62
CA GLU A 329 48.08 174.52 96.35
C GLU A 329 47.53 175.91 96.71
N MET A 330 46.24 176.17 96.48
CA MET A 330 45.61 177.41 96.97
C MET A 330 45.70 177.52 98.50
N MET A 331 45.47 176.41 99.22
CA MET A 331 45.55 176.38 100.68
C MET A 331 46.98 176.54 101.21
N GLU A 332 48.00 176.05 100.50
CA GLU A 332 49.40 176.32 100.83
C GLU A 332 49.82 177.76 100.53
N GLY A 333 49.28 178.37 99.48
CA GLY A 333 49.51 179.77 99.14
C GLY A 333 48.99 180.73 100.23
N PHE A 334 47.79 180.47 100.75
CA PHE A 334 47.23 181.26 101.86
C PHE A 334 48.07 181.15 103.14
N LYS A 335 48.55 179.95 103.48
CA LYS A 335 49.42 179.76 104.65
C LYS A 335 50.75 180.52 104.53
N LYS A 336 51.36 180.57 103.34
CA LYS A 336 52.61 181.31 103.13
C LYS A 336 52.41 182.83 103.22
N TYR A 337 51.25 183.33 102.81
CA TYR A 337 50.90 184.75 102.96
C TYR A 337 50.70 185.13 104.43
N ASP A 338 50.06 184.25 105.21
CA ASP A 338 49.89 184.43 106.65
C ASP A 338 51.23 184.38 107.40
N ASP A 339 52.10 183.42 107.07
CA ASP A 339 53.42 183.31 107.70
C ASP A 339 54.35 184.49 107.37
N TYR A 340 54.27 185.03 106.15
CA TYR A 340 55.07 186.22 105.81
C TYR A 340 54.52 187.48 106.48
N PHE A 341 53.20 187.62 106.58
CA PHE A 341 52.55 188.73 107.28
C PHE A 341 52.87 188.72 108.78
N ILE A 342 52.94 187.54 109.39
CA ILE A 342 53.35 187.36 110.80
C ILE A 342 54.83 187.70 111.00
N ASN A 343 55.71 187.33 110.08
CA ASN A 343 57.14 187.66 110.20
C ASN A 343 57.43 189.15 109.97
N VAL A 344 56.70 189.80 109.07
CA VAL A 344 56.73 191.26 108.91
C VAL A 344 56.23 191.98 110.17
N LEU A 345 55.32 191.37 110.95
CA LEU A 345 54.86 191.91 112.24
C LEU A 345 55.85 191.68 113.39
N LEU A 346 56.52 190.53 113.43
CA LEU A 346 57.47 190.17 114.49
C LEU A 346 58.78 190.96 114.40
N ASP A 347 59.28 191.27 113.20
CA ASP A 347 60.50 192.08 113.07
C ASP A 347 60.24 193.58 113.33
N ILE A 348 59.00 194.03 113.16
CA ILE A 348 58.56 195.35 113.59
C ILE A 348 58.33 195.38 115.12
N GLN A 349 58.11 194.24 115.80
CA GLN A 349 58.02 194.12 117.27
C GLN A 349 59.34 193.81 117.99
N SER A 350 60.36 193.26 117.30
CA SER A 350 61.75 193.17 117.80
C SER A 350 62.56 194.45 117.51
N SER A 351 61.89 195.45 116.93
CA SER A 351 62.14 196.82 117.32
C SER A 351 62.31 196.92 118.85
N THR A 352 62.95 197.99 119.29
CA THR A 352 62.60 198.63 120.57
C THR A 352 63.04 197.99 121.89
N VAL A 353 63.37 196.69 122.02
CA VAL A 353 63.73 196.11 123.34
C VAL A 353 65.20 196.29 123.76
N ASP A 354 66.22 196.09 122.91
CA ASP A 354 67.61 196.20 123.39
C ASP A 354 68.24 197.60 123.28
N ARG A 355 67.50 198.57 122.74
CA ARG A 355 67.74 199.99 123.07
C ARG A 355 67.32 200.32 124.52
N HIS A 356 66.58 199.45 125.23
CA HIS A 356 65.98 199.76 126.53
C HIS A 356 66.44 198.94 127.73
N ILE A 357 67.07 197.77 127.55
CA ILE A 357 67.71 197.03 128.66
C ILE A 357 69.23 197.29 128.59
N ASN A 358 69.62 198.52 128.88
CA ASN A 358 69.99 198.87 130.24
C ASN A 358 71.50 198.64 130.48
N LYS A 359 72.32 199.69 130.47
CA LYS A 359 72.07 201.00 131.12
C LYS A 359 71.59 200.89 132.59
N CYS A 360 71.28 199.70 133.12
CA CYS A 360 71.03 199.41 134.55
C CYS A 360 72.10 198.48 135.13
N GLN A 361 73.32 199.01 135.26
CA GLN A 361 74.04 199.09 136.54
C GLN A 361 75.54 198.74 136.45
N LYS A 362 76.31 199.79 136.12
CA LYS A 362 77.43 200.17 136.98
C LYS A 362 76.86 200.80 138.28
N LYS A 363 77.52 200.55 139.43
CA LYS A 363 77.29 201.09 140.81
C LYS A 363 76.12 200.41 141.56
N LYS A 364 76.21 199.90 142.80
CA LYS A 364 77.16 200.05 143.94
C LYS A 364 76.67 199.07 145.07
N ILE A 365 77.52 198.21 145.69
CA ILE A 365 78.31 198.40 146.94
C ILE A 365 77.67 197.88 148.26
N ILE A 366 78.34 196.86 148.85
CA ILE A 366 78.74 196.67 150.28
C ILE A 366 77.78 196.07 151.36
N ASN A 367 78.37 195.10 152.11
CA ASN A 367 78.12 194.61 153.50
C ASN A 367 76.94 193.62 153.75
N LYS A 368 77.02 192.60 154.62
CA LYS A 368 78.07 192.07 155.52
C LYS A 368 77.64 190.68 156.06
N LYS A 369 78.66 189.81 156.21
CA LYS A 369 78.94 188.86 157.31
C LYS A 369 77.97 187.71 157.70
N LYS A 370 78.61 186.53 157.65
CA LYS A 370 78.82 185.49 158.69
C LYS A 370 77.81 184.33 158.81
N LYS A 371 78.44 183.14 158.81
CA LYS A 371 78.17 181.94 159.64
C LYS A 371 76.91 181.14 159.21
N THR A 372 76.86 179.81 159.22
CA THR A 372 77.67 178.78 159.88
C THR A 372 77.29 177.37 159.39
N ARG A 373 78.28 176.48 159.35
CA ARG A 373 78.33 175.08 159.86
C ARG A 373 77.16 174.09 159.63
N LYS A 374 77.62 172.86 159.24
CA LYS A 374 77.17 171.49 159.61
C LYS A 374 75.77 171.11 159.08
N GLY A 375 75.40 169.86 158.84
CA GLY A 375 75.84 168.50 159.21
C GLY A 375 74.65 167.59 158.85
N PHE A 376 74.73 166.26 158.74
CA PHE A 376 75.54 165.34 159.53
C PHE A 376 76.62 164.62 158.74
#